data_AF-A0ABD1ZRX7-F1
#
_entry.id   AF-A0ABD1ZRX7-F1
#
_cell.length_a   1.000
_cell.length_b   1.000
_cell.length_c   1.000
_cell.angle_alpha   90.00
_cell.angle_beta   90.00
_cell.angle_gamma   90.00
#
_symmetry.space_group_name_H-M   'P 1'
#
loop_
_entity.id
_entity.type
_entity.pdbx_description
1 polymer ?
#
loop_
_entity_poly.entity_id
_entity_poly.type
_entity_poly.pdbx_seq_one_letter_code
_entity_poly.pdbx_strand_id
1 'polypeptide(L)'
;MGMMCLILFPHDLLKPLPSSTSEGENNLLLVAHPDDECMFFGPTLLLLSMLGGCEFHVLCISIGNADGLGSLRKLEMMSSCSVFKG
;
A
#
# COMPACT_ATOMS: atom_id res chain seq x y z
N MET A 1 -9.36 -18.38 10.56
CA MET A 1 -8.05 -18.38 11.24
C MET A 1 -6.96 -18.55 10.17
N GLY A 2 -6.60 -17.46 9.50
CA GLY A 2 -5.47 -17.42 8.57
C GLY A 2 -4.28 -16.80 9.29
N MET A 3 -3.16 -17.52 9.33
CA MET A 3 -1.94 -17.07 9.97
C MET A 3 -1.38 -15.88 9.18
N MET A 4 -1.39 -14.68 9.79
CA MET A 4 -0.78 -13.49 9.21
C MET A 4 0.74 -13.64 9.37
N CYS A 5 1.40 -14.04 8.29
CA CYS A 5 2.85 -14.09 8.23
C CYS A 5 3.34 -12.64 8.12
N LEU A 6 3.79 -12.06 9.23
CA LEU A 6 4.62 -10.86 9.23
C LEU A 6 5.93 -11.22 8.53
N ILE A 7 6.04 -10.96 7.23
CA ILE A 7 7.34 -10.94 6.57
C ILE A 7 8.03 -9.66 7.03
N LEU A 8 8.91 -9.80 8.02
CA LEU A 8 9.92 -8.79 8.32
C LEU A 8 10.79 -8.66 7.07
N PHE A 9 10.54 -7.63 6.27
CA PHE A 9 11.44 -7.30 5.18
C PHE A 9 12.80 -6.90 5.78
N PRO A 10 13.92 -7.50 5.34
CA PRO A 10 15.24 -7.04 5.74
C PRO A 10 15.40 -5.57 5.31
N HIS A 11 16.02 -4.77 6.18
CA HIS A 11 16.31 -3.34 5.97
C HIS A 11 16.97 -3.03 4.62
N ASP A 12 17.59 -4.02 3.99
CA ASP A 12 18.22 -3.95 2.68
C ASP A 12 17.27 -3.76 1.48
N LEU A 13 15.97 -4.02 1.65
CA LEU A 13 14.95 -3.81 0.60
C LEU A 13 14.41 -2.36 0.59
N LEU A 14 14.71 -1.57 1.63
CA LEU A 14 14.50 -0.12 1.67
C LEU A 14 15.72 0.65 1.14
N LYS A 15 16.46 0.09 0.16
CA LYS A 15 17.33 0.95 -0.63
C LYS A 15 16.41 1.89 -1.41
N PRO A 16 16.56 3.23 -1.28
CA PRO A 16 15.87 4.15 -2.16
C PRO A 16 16.08 3.66 -3.59
N LEU A 17 15.01 3.57 -4.37
CA LEU A 17 15.15 3.25 -5.79
C LEU A 17 16.24 4.18 -6.36
N PRO A 18 17.19 3.63 -7.13
CA PRO A 18 18.28 4.43 -7.67
C PRO A 18 17.68 5.62 -8.41
N SER A 19 18.15 6.82 -8.05
CA SER A 19 17.74 8.10 -8.60
C SER A 19 18.17 8.23 -10.06
N SER A 20 17.60 7.42 -10.95
CA SER A 20 17.53 7.72 -12.37
C SER A 20 16.24 8.47 -12.60
N THR A 21 16.34 9.79 -12.46
CA THR A 21 15.30 10.75 -12.78
C THR A 21 14.81 10.55 -14.22
N SER A 22 13.78 9.76 -14.41
CA SER A 22 12.90 9.78 -15.58
C SER A 22 11.50 10.04 -15.06
N GLU A 23 10.82 11.03 -15.62
CA GLU A 23 9.49 11.44 -15.18
C GLU A 23 8.52 10.23 -15.10
N GLY A 24 7.89 10.06 -13.94
CA GLY A 24 6.73 9.17 -13.74
C GLY A 24 7.08 7.71 -13.41
N GLU A 25 7.71 7.45 -12.25
CA GLU A 25 7.80 6.08 -11.74
C GLU A 25 6.42 5.62 -11.23
N ASN A 26 5.80 4.72 -12.00
CA ASN A 26 4.53 4.08 -11.63
C ASN A 26 4.78 2.89 -10.72
N ASN A 27 4.41 3.02 -9.45
CA ASN A 27 4.58 1.99 -8.44
C ASN A 27 3.25 1.26 -8.17
N LEU A 28 3.29 -0.06 -7.98
CA LEU A 28 2.09 -0.85 -7.66
C LEU A 28 2.28 -1.57 -6.33
N LEU A 29 1.43 -1.25 -5.36
CA LEU A 29 1.28 -1.99 -4.11
C LEU A 29 0.16 -3.02 -4.28
N LEU A 30 0.54 -4.30 -4.23
CA LEU A 30 -0.40 -5.43 -4.26
C LEU A 30 -0.64 -5.93 -2.82
N VAL A 31 -1.90 -5.95 -2.39
CA VAL A 31 -2.30 -6.43 -1.06
C VAL A 31 -3.38 -7.50 -1.13
N ALA A 32 -3.43 -8.38 -0.12
CA ALA A 32 -4.38 -9.49 -0.08
C ALA A 32 -5.77 -9.05 0.34
N HIS A 33 -5.85 -8.24 1.40
CA HIS A 33 -7.10 -7.76 1.99
C HIS A 33 -7.08 -6.23 2.17
N PRO A 34 -8.26 -5.61 2.33
CA PRO A 34 -8.34 -4.27 2.88
C PRO A 34 -7.62 -4.20 4.23
N ASP A 35 -7.05 -3.04 4.57
CA ASP A 35 -6.29 -2.73 5.80
C ASP A 35 -4.81 -3.13 5.76
N ASP A 36 -4.41 -4.08 4.90
CA ASP A 36 -2.99 -4.47 4.74
C ASP A 36 -2.11 -3.28 4.28
N GLU A 37 -2.68 -2.35 3.50
CA GLU A 37 -1.95 -1.20 2.96
C GLU A 37 -1.52 -0.22 4.06
N CYS A 38 -2.41 0.07 5.00
CA CYS A 38 -2.13 1.01 6.08
C CYS A 38 -1.47 0.32 7.27
N MET A 39 -1.78 -0.96 7.53
CA MET A 39 -1.20 -1.73 8.64
C MET A 39 0.29 -2.02 8.43
N PHE A 40 0.70 -2.39 7.21
CA PHE A 40 2.08 -2.79 6.93
C PHE A 40 2.88 -1.74 6.15
N PHE A 41 2.22 -1.00 5.25
CA PHE A 41 2.90 -0.11 4.32
C PHE A 41 2.65 1.38 4.56
N GLY A 42 1.84 1.75 5.57
CA GLY A 42 1.52 3.15 5.88
C GLY A 42 2.74 4.07 5.99
N PRO A 43 3.77 3.73 6.79
CA PRO A 43 5.00 4.54 6.88
C PRO A 43 5.75 4.67 5.54
N THR A 44 5.78 3.61 4.74
CA THR A 44 6.43 3.59 3.41
C THR A 44 5.67 4.45 2.41
N LEU A 45 4.34 4.31 2.35
CA LEU A 45 3.48 5.11 1.48
C LEU A 45 3.56 6.60 1.80
N LEU A 46 3.61 6.95 3.09
CA LEU A 46 3.80 8.34 3.53
C LEU A 46 5.15 8.89 3.06
N LEU A 47 6.25 8.14 3.26
CA LEU A 47 7.57 8.57 2.83
C LEU A 47 7.63 8.78 1.30
N LEU A 48 7.09 7.84 0.52
CA LEU A 48 7.06 7.94 -0.94
C LEU A 48 6.22 9.12 -1.42
N SER A 49 5.07 9.37 -0.80
CA SER A 49 4.23 10.55 -1.08
C SER A 49 4.99 11.87 -0.82
N MET A 50 5.78 11.93 0.25
CA MET A 50 6.57 13.12 0.61
C MET A 50 7.78 13.38 -0.30
N LEU A 51 8.38 12.32 -0.87
CA LEU A 51 9.53 12.46 -1.78
C LEU A 51 9.14 13.09 -3.13
N GLY A 52 7.86 12.97 -3.52
CA GLY A 52 7.34 13.52 -4.78
C GLY A 52 7.83 12.77 -6.02
N GLY A 53 7.12 12.94 -7.14
CA GLY A 53 7.51 12.37 -8.44
C GLY A 53 7.21 10.88 -8.63
N CYS A 54 6.60 10.21 -7.64
CA CYS A 54 6.19 8.81 -7.70
C CYS A 54 4.67 8.71 -7.65
N GLU A 55 4.06 8.19 -8.72
CA GLU A 55 2.65 7.78 -8.70
C GLU A 55 2.58 6.35 -8.16
N PHE A 56 1.66 6.08 -7.24
CA PHE A 56 1.43 4.73 -6.75
C PHE A 56 -0.03 4.31 -6.88
N HIS A 57 -0.21 3.06 -7.25
CA HIS A 57 -1.49 2.39 -7.34
C HIS A 57 -1.57 1.31 -6.27
N VAL A 58 -2.75 1.12 -5.69
CA VAL A 58 -3.01 0.03 -4.73
C VAL A 58 -4.00 -0.93 -5.37
N LEU A 59 -3.59 -2.18 -5.54
CA LEU A 59 -4.46 -3.27 -5.99
C LEU A 59 -4.71 -4.21 -4.82
N CYS A 60 -5.97 -4.31 -4.40
CA CYS A 60 -6.40 -5.30 -3.44
C CYS A 60 -7.10 -6.46 -4.16
N ILE A 61 -6.63 -7.69 -3.94
CA ILE A 61 -7.17 -8.88 -4.61
C ILE A 61 -8.43 -9.44 -3.96
N SER A 62 -8.88 -8.88 -2.83
CA SER A 62 -10.13 -9.24 -2.18
C SER A 62 -10.82 -8.02 -1.58
N ILE A 63 -12.10 -8.17 -1.21
CA ILE A 63 -12.84 -7.13 -0.48
C ILE A 63 -12.97 -7.46 1.01
N GLY A 64 -12.29 -8.51 1.52
CA GLY A 64 -12.37 -8.89 2.94
C GLY A 64 -13.79 -9.20 3.44
N ASN A 65 -14.63 -9.84 2.62
CA ASN A 65 -16.07 -10.04 2.91
C ASN A 65 -16.40 -11.23 3.84
N ALA A 66 -15.44 -11.75 4.61
CA ALA A 66 -15.69 -12.90 5.49
C ALA A 66 -16.82 -12.63 6.50
N ASP A 67 -16.92 -11.37 6.97
CA ASP A 67 -17.92 -10.91 7.93
C ASP A 67 -19.16 -10.27 7.26
N GLY A 68 -19.26 -10.33 5.92
CA GLY A 68 -20.31 -9.65 5.15
C GLY A 68 -20.12 -8.12 5.01
N LEU A 69 -18.96 -7.59 5.40
CA LEU A 69 -18.65 -6.15 5.43
C LEU A 69 -17.85 -5.63 4.22
N GLY A 70 -17.71 -6.41 3.15
CA GLY A 70 -16.75 -6.10 2.09
C GLY A 70 -17.03 -4.80 1.33
N SER A 71 -18.31 -4.41 1.19
CA SER A 71 -18.67 -3.11 0.59
C SER A 71 -18.23 -1.92 1.45
N LEU A 72 -18.32 -2.05 2.77
CA LEU A 72 -17.85 -1.03 3.72
C LEU A 72 -16.32 -0.96 3.70
N ARG A 73 -15.65 -2.11 3.84
CA ARG A 73 -14.17 -2.21 3.80
C ARG A 73 -13.56 -1.65 2.52
N LYS A 74 -14.23 -1.82 1.38
CA LYS A 74 -13.81 -1.17 0.13
C LYS A 74 -13.80 0.36 0.25
N LEU A 75 -14.84 0.95 0.86
CA LEU A 75 -14.92 2.40 1.04
C LEU A 75 -13.89 2.89 2.07
N GLU A 76 -13.67 2.13 3.14
CA GLU A 76 -12.65 2.39 4.15
C GLU A 76 -11.25 2.40 3.52
N MET A 77 -10.90 1.38 2.74
CA MET A 77 -9.63 1.30 2.02
C MET A 77 -9.45 2.46 1.03
N MET A 78 -10.48 2.82 0.25
CA MET A 78 -10.43 3.98 -0.66
C MET A 78 -10.18 5.29 0.10
N SER A 79 -10.77 5.44 1.28
CA SER A 79 -10.57 6.60 2.15
C SER A 79 -9.17 6.61 2.75
N SER A 80 -8.67 5.46 3.22
CA SER A 80 -7.29 5.24 3.70
C SER A 80 -6.27 5.66 2.64
N CYS A 81 -6.38 5.13 1.42
CA CYS A 81 -5.49 5.46 0.30
C CYS A 81 -5.54 6.95 -0.10
N SER A 82 -6.66 7.64 0.13
CA SER A 82 -6.79 9.05 -0.24
C SER A 82 -5.89 9.98 0.57
N VAL A 83 -5.46 9.56 1.77
CA VAL A 83 -4.56 10.33 2.65
C VAL A 83 -3.16 10.48 2.05
N PHE A 84 -2.75 9.54 1.19
CA PHE A 84 -1.41 9.51 0.60
C PHE A 84 -1.35 10.17 -0.78
N LYS A 85 -2.47 10.69 -1.30
CA LYS A 85 -2.51 11.43 -2.56
C LYS A 85 -1.86 12.80 -2.37
N GLY A 86 -0.64 12.95 -2.87
CA GLY A 86 0.04 14.23 -3.08
C GLY A 86 -0.49 14.93 -4.32
#